data_AF-A0A963MMF5-F1
#
_entry.id   AF-A0A963MMF5-F1
#
_cell.length_a   1.000
_cell.length_b   1.000
_cell.length_c   1.000
_cell.angle_alpha   90.00
_cell.angle_beta   90.00
_cell.angle_gamma   90.00
#
_symmetry.space_group_name_H-M   'P 1'
#
loop_
_entity.id
_entity.type
_entity.pdbx_description
1 polymer ?
#
loop_
_entity_poly.entity_id
_entity_poly.type
_entity_poly.pdbx_seq_one_letter_code
_entity_poly.pdbx_strand_id
1 'polypeptide(L)'
;MSDWFVAVLAGVLVLGAGFWWARRRSVAAEPAAERVRNPYHCVAIRRGTKSCAAASRLEGRRYLPGEAPPLPLQNCDYAACSCRYAHFDDRREEQRRRSHALERGLLSAMGDIDRRRNGDRRGVAEFA
;
A
#
# COMPACT_ATOMS: atom_id res chain seq x y z
N MET A 1 -36.80 -46.04 9.24
CA MET A 1 -35.34 -46.13 8.95
C MET A 1 -34.85 -44.89 8.21
N SER A 2 -35.52 -44.49 7.14
CA SER A 2 -35.22 -43.29 6.32
C SER A 2 -34.94 -42.02 7.12
N ASP A 3 -35.70 -41.83 8.18
CA ASP A 3 -35.99 -40.52 8.78
C ASP A 3 -34.80 -40.04 9.62
N TRP A 4 -34.06 -40.99 10.20
CA TRP A 4 -32.78 -40.75 10.86
C TRP A 4 -31.69 -40.35 9.86
N PHE A 5 -31.63 -40.98 8.68
CA PHE A 5 -30.68 -40.56 7.63
C PHE A 5 -30.97 -39.16 7.10
N VAL A 6 -32.25 -38.80 6.94
CA VAL A 6 -32.66 -37.44 6.54
C VAL A 6 -32.28 -36.42 7.62
N ALA A 7 -32.52 -36.72 8.91
CA ALA A 7 -32.13 -35.85 10.01
C ALA A 7 -30.60 -35.65 10.11
N VAL A 8 -29.81 -36.72 9.95
CA VAL A 8 -28.34 -36.66 9.94
C VAL A 8 -27.82 -35.86 8.73
N LEU A 9 -28.36 -36.08 7.53
CA LEU A 9 -28.00 -35.31 6.34
C LEU A 9 -28.34 -33.82 6.50
N ALA A 10 -29.52 -33.49 7.02
CA ALA A 10 -29.91 -32.10 7.30
C ALA A 10 -28.95 -31.45 8.31
N GLY A 11 -28.60 -32.16 9.39
CA GLY A 11 -27.62 -31.70 10.38
C GLY A 11 -26.23 -31.43 9.77
N VAL A 12 -25.71 -32.36 8.97
CA VAL A 12 -24.42 -32.21 8.28
C VAL A 12 -24.44 -31.04 7.27
N LEU A 13 -25.54 -30.86 6.54
CA LEU A 13 -25.70 -29.74 5.60
C LEU A 13 -25.77 -28.39 6.32
N VAL A 14 -26.47 -28.30 7.45
CA VAL A 14 -26.55 -27.07 8.26
C VAL A 14 -25.18 -26.75 8.89
N LEU A 15 -24.49 -27.73 9.46
CA LEU A 15 -23.15 -27.55 10.03
C LEU A 15 -22.12 -27.16 8.94
N GLY A 16 -22.18 -27.81 7.78
CA GLY A 16 -21.33 -27.50 6.63
C GLY A 16 -21.57 -26.10 6.07
N ALA A 17 -22.84 -25.70 5.91
CA ALA A 17 -23.21 -24.36 5.47
C ALA A 17 -22.80 -23.28 6.50
N GLY A 18 -23.00 -23.54 7.80
CA GLY A 18 -22.58 -22.66 8.88
C GLY A 18 -21.06 -22.45 8.90
N PHE A 19 -20.28 -23.52 8.81
CA PHE A 19 -18.82 -23.46 8.73
C PHE A 19 -18.34 -22.75 7.46
N TRP A 20 -18.97 -23.04 6.31
CA TRP A 20 -18.69 -22.39 5.02
C TRP A 20 -19.05 -20.89 5.03
N TRP A 21 -20.00 -20.46 5.85
CA TRP A 21 -20.37 -19.04 6.01
C TRP A 21 -19.46 -18.33 7.02
N ALA A 22 -19.14 -18.97 8.15
CA ALA A 22 -18.16 -18.48 9.12
C ALA A 22 -16.78 -18.24 8.46
N ARG A 23 -16.32 -19.18 7.62
CA ARG A 23 -15.06 -19.07 6.85
C ARG A 23 -15.09 -18.02 5.73
N ARG A 24 -16.25 -17.45 5.39
CA ARG A 24 -16.36 -16.26 4.50
C ARG A 24 -16.29 -14.96 5.31
N ARG A 25 -16.77 -14.98 6.56
CA ARG A 25 -16.76 -13.82 7.47
C ARG A 25 -15.37 -13.49 8.01
N SER A 26 -14.43 -14.43 8.04
CA SER A 26 -13.02 -14.22 8.41
C SER A 26 -12.19 -13.43 7.36
N VAL A 27 -12.84 -12.69 6.46
CA VAL A 27 -12.24 -11.66 5.58
C VAL A 27 -12.81 -10.26 5.89
N ALA A 28 -13.63 -10.14 6.95
CA ALA A 28 -13.92 -8.83 7.55
C ALA A 28 -12.59 -8.19 7.98
N ALA A 29 -12.34 -6.97 7.52
CA ALA A 29 -11.08 -6.28 7.75
C ALA A 29 -10.83 -6.06 9.25
N GLU A 30 -9.56 -6.04 9.64
CA GLU A 30 -9.16 -5.43 10.91
C GLU A 30 -9.77 -4.02 10.98
N PRO A 31 -10.27 -3.59 12.16
CA PRO A 31 -10.78 -2.23 12.30
C PRO A 31 -9.64 -1.27 11.94
N ALA A 32 -9.88 -0.41 10.95
CA ALA A 32 -8.91 0.58 10.52
C ALA A 32 -8.75 1.64 11.62
N ALA A 33 -7.92 1.33 12.63
CA ALA A 33 -7.50 2.25 13.67
C ALA A 33 -7.16 3.59 13.03
N GLU A 34 -7.79 4.66 13.51
CA GLU A 34 -8.07 5.85 12.69
C GLU A 34 -6.79 6.49 12.16
N ARG A 35 -6.43 6.11 10.94
CA ARG A 35 -5.20 6.57 10.31
C ARG A 35 -5.41 8.02 9.95
N VAL A 36 -4.83 8.91 10.76
CA VAL A 36 -4.52 10.29 10.40
C VAL A 36 -4.06 10.26 8.95
N ARG A 37 -4.90 10.79 8.03
CA ARG A 37 -4.79 10.51 6.58
C ARG A 37 -3.51 11.11 6.03
N ASN A 38 -2.40 10.39 6.15
CA ASN A 38 -1.13 10.80 5.60
C ASN A 38 -1.27 10.81 4.07
N PRO A 39 -1.21 11.99 3.40
CA PRO A 39 -1.44 12.07 1.96
C PRO A 39 -0.31 11.42 1.16
N TYR A 40 0.82 11.08 1.80
CA TYR A 40 1.99 10.46 1.20
C TYR A 40 2.11 8.96 1.52
N HIS A 41 1.08 8.33 2.12
CA HIS A 41 1.02 6.87 2.17
C HIS A 41 0.98 6.30 0.74
N CYS A 42 1.50 5.09 0.55
CA CYS A 42 1.62 4.48 -0.77
C CYS A 42 0.92 3.12 -0.85
N VAL A 43 0.54 2.72 -2.05
CA VAL A 43 -0.15 1.45 -2.32
C VAL A 43 0.62 0.62 -3.34
N ALA A 44 0.61 -0.70 -3.17
CA ALA A 44 1.09 -1.65 -4.18
C ALA A 44 0.00 -2.67 -4.50
N ILE A 45 -0.07 -3.13 -5.75
CA ILE A 45 -0.96 -4.23 -6.11
C ILE A 45 -0.30 -5.54 -5.68
N ARG A 46 -0.96 -6.26 -4.77
CA ARG A 46 -0.60 -7.61 -4.36
C ARG A 46 -1.45 -8.62 -5.11
N ARG A 47 -0.77 -9.64 -5.63
CA ARG A 47 -1.37 -10.78 -6.29
C ARG A 47 -2.08 -11.68 -5.27
N GLY A 48 -3.30 -12.09 -5.60
CA GLY A 48 -3.99 -13.18 -4.89
C GLY A 48 -3.74 -14.55 -5.54
N THR A 49 -4.40 -15.56 -4.99
CA THR A 49 -4.36 -16.96 -5.48
C THR A 49 -4.82 -17.12 -6.94
N LYS A 50 -5.67 -16.21 -7.44
CA LYS A 50 -6.04 -16.06 -8.85
C LYS A 50 -5.58 -14.66 -9.27
N SER A 51 -4.41 -14.54 -9.88
CA SER A 51 -3.81 -13.26 -10.23
C SER A 51 -3.52 -13.16 -11.72
N CYS A 52 -3.94 -12.05 -12.33
CA CYS A 52 -3.72 -11.75 -13.73
C CYS A 52 -2.24 -11.52 -14.05
N ALA A 53 -1.84 -11.86 -15.28
CA ALA A 53 -0.50 -11.61 -15.80
C ALA A 53 -0.13 -10.11 -15.76
N ALA A 54 -1.12 -9.23 -15.90
CA ALA A 54 -0.94 -7.79 -15.73
C ALA A 54 -0.47 -7.40 -14.31
N ALA A 55 -0.95 -8.06 -13.25
CA ALA A 55 -0.51 -7.74 -11.88
C ALA A 55 0.93 -8.18 -11.59
N SER A 56 1.42 -9.24 -12.24
CA SER A 56 2.83 -9.65 -12.13
C SER A 56 3.79 -8.62 -12.74
N ARG A 57 3.40 -7.94 -13.83
CA ARG A 57 4.19 -6.83 -14.42
C ARG A 57 4.25 -5.57 -13.56
N LEU A 58 3.39 -5.47 -12.53
CA LEU A 58 3.35 -4.37 -11.56
C LEU A 58 3.93 -4.76 -10.18
N GLU A 59 4.44 -5.98 -10.04
CA GLU A 59 5.03 -6.49 -8.80
C GLU A 59 6.26 -5.64 -8.39
N GLY A 60 6.43 -5.42 -7.08
CA GLY A 60 7.46 -4.54 -6.51
C GLY A 60 7.19 -3.03 -6.64
N ARG A 61 6.32 -2.58 -7.55
CA ARG A 61 5.99 -1.15 -7.74
C ARG A 61 5.11 -0.63 -6.60
N ARG A 62 5.28 0.66 -6.28
CA ARG A 62 4.43 1.41 -5.34
C ARG A 62 3.94 2.70 -6.02
N TYR A 63 2.74 3.11 -5.67
CA TYR A 63 2.03 4.26 -6.25
C TYR A 63 1.51 5.16 -5.12
N LEU A 64 1.30 6.45 -5.40
CA LEU A 64 0.39 7.25 -4.57
C LEU A 64 -1.06 6.78 -4.79
N PRO A 65 -2.00 6.99 -3.85
CA PRO A 65 -3.35 6.43 -3.94
C PRO A 65 -4.15 6.92 -5.15
N GLY A 66 -3.87 8.13 -5.64
CA GLY A 66 -4.48 8.70 -6.86
C GLY A 66 -3.75 8.35 -8.17
N GLU A 67 -2.56 7.72 -8.10
CA GLU A 67 -1.76 7.30 -9.25
C GLU A 67 -1.84 5.80 -9.51
N ALA A 68 -2.42 5.03 -8.59
CA ALA A 68 -2.53 3.59 -8.68
C ALA A 68 -3.49 3.19 -9.82
N PRO A 69 -3.10 2.29 -10.74
CA PRO A 69 -4.01 1.83 -11.77
C PRO A 69 -5.18 1.05 -11.14
N PRO A 70 -6.43 1.30 -11.56
CA PRO A 70 -7.61 0.72 -10.91
C PRO A 70 -7.62 -0.80 -10.96
N LEU A 71 -8.25 -1.41 -9.95
CA LEU A 71 -8.56 -2.84 -9.90
C LEU A 71 -10.06 -3.03 -10.23
N PRO A 72 -10.44 -3.96 -11.14
CA PRO A 72 -9.56 -4.84 -11.93
C PRO A 72 -8.73 -4.07 -12.97
N LEU A 73 -7.50 -4.55 -13.22
CA LEU A 73 -6.62 -3.99 -14.26
C LEU A 73 -7.25 -4.17 -15.64
N GLN A 74 -7.09 -3.19 -16.54
CA GLN A 74 -7.66 -3.21 -17.90
C GLN A 74 -7.36 -4.51 -18.67
N ASN A 75 -6.15 -5.06 -18.51
CA ASN A 75 -5.72 -6.32 -19.13
C ASN A 75 -5.78 -7.49 -18.13
N CYS A 76 -6.94 -7.71 -17.50
CA CYS A 76 -7.15 -8.78 -16.52
C CYS A 76 -7.67 -10.08 -17.17
N ASP A 77 -6.80 -11.08 -17.28
CA ASP A 77 -7.05 -12.41 -17.84
C ASP A 77 -7.94 -13.34 -16.96
N TYR A 78 -8.38 -12.88 -15.77
CA TYR A 78 -9.21 -13.66 -14.85
C TYR A 78 -10.58 -13.03 -14.58
N ALA A 79 -11.65 -13.75 -14.89
CA ALA A 79 -13.04 -13.37 -14.55
C ALA A 79 -13.32 -13.29 -13.03
N ALA A 80 -12.52 -13.97 -12.21
CA ALA A 80 -12.60 -13.94 -10.75
C ALA A 80 -11.19 -13.70 -10.16
N CYS A 81 -10.63 -12.53 -10.47
CA CYS A 81 -9.30 -12.10 -10.01
C CYS A 81 -9.32 -11.74 -8.52
N SER A 82 -8.30 -12.16 -7.76
CA SER A 82 -8.14 -11.87 -6.33
C SER A 82 -6.95 -10.96 -6.02
N CYS A 83 -6.50 -10.16 -7.00
CA CYS A 83 -5.56 -9.07 -6.75
C CYS A 83 -6.19 -7.97 -5.88
N ARG A 84 -5.39 -7.36 -5.01
CA ARG A 84 -5.81 -6.35 -4.03
C ARG A 84 -4.74 -5.29 -3.83
N TYR A 85 -5.11 -4.10 -3.37
CA TYR A 85 -4.12 -3.15 -2.86
C TYR A 85 -3.58 -3.63 -1.49
N ALA A 86 -2.29 -3.44 -1.28
CA ALA A 86 -1.69 -3.37 0.05
C ALA A 86 -1.26 -1.93 0.29
N HIS A 87 -1.74 -1.34 1.39
CA HIS A 87 -1.37 -0.01 1.83
C HIS A 87 -0.10 -0.08 2.67
N PHE A 88 0.79 0.89 2.50
CA PHE A 88 1.98 1.10 3.30
C PHE A 88 1.99 2.56 3.71
N ASP A 89 2.05 2.81 5.01
CA ASP A 89 2.14 4.16 5.57
C ASP A 89 3.47 4.82 5.17
N ASP A 90 3.55 6.15 5.15
CA ASP A 90 4.82 6.81 4.82
C ASP A 90 5.85 6.54 5.93
N ARG A 91 7.06 6.12 5.54
CA ARG A 91 8.19 5.85 6.45
C ARG A 91 8.82 7.13 7.03
N ARG A 92 8.10 8.25 7.01
CA ARG A 92 8.51 9.54 7.56
C ARG A 92 7.81 9.72 8.89
N GLU A 93 8.45 9.23 9.94
CA GLU A 93 7.98 9.36 11.32
C GLU A 93 8.02 10.84 11.80
N GLU A 94 8.80 11.71 11.14
CA GLU A 94 8.99 13.10 11.59
C GLU A 94 9.11 14.15 10.46
N GLN A 95 8.64 15.37 10.77
CA GLN A 95 8.73 16.58 9.93
C GLN A 95 10.15 17.17 9.95
N ARG A 96 11.10 16.47 9.32
CA ARG A 96 12.57 16.70 9.27
C ARG A 96 13.09 18.13 8.97
N ARG A 97 12.21 19.10 8.67
CA ARG A 97 12.54 20.48 8.25
C ARG A 97 12.11 21.59 9.23
N ARG A 98 11.44 21.31 10.36
CA ARG A 98 11.02 22.38 11.31
C ARG A 98 11.70 22.32 12.69
N SER A 99 11.69 21.16 13.35
CA SER A 99 12.43 20.87 14.60
C SER A 99 13.94 21.01 14.41
N HIS A 100 14.51 20.16 13.56
CA HIS A 100 15.94 19.99 13.26
C HIS A 100 16.69 21.21 12.70
N ALA A 101 16.01 22.34 12.47
CA ALA A 101 16.65 23.60 12.07
C ALA A 101 17.09 24.40 13.31
N LEU A 102 16.17 24.56 14.27
CA LEU A 102 16.44 25.19 15.57
C LEU A 102 17.39 24.34 16.41
N GLU A 103 17.11 23.05 16.51
CA GLU A 103 17.84 22.09 17.35
C GLU A 103 19.31 21.92 16.94
N ARG A 104 19.63 22.05 15.65
CA ARG A 104 21.01 22.00 15.13
C ARG A 104 21.67 23.38 15.01
N GLY A 105 21.12 24.41 15.66
CA GLY A 105 21.70 25.76 15.70
C GLY A 105 21.70 26.50 14.35
N LEU A 106 20.98 26.02 13.33
CA LEU A 106 21.04 26.56 11.97
C LEU A 106 20.39 27.95 11.82
N LEU A 107 19.82 28.52 12.89
CA LEU A 107 19.42 29.94 12.93
C LEU A 107 20.61 30.90 12.78
N SER A 108 21.84 30.48 13.12
CA SER A 108 23.05 31.28 12.85
C SER A 108 23.25 31.59 11.36
N ALA A 109 22.62 30.83 10.45
CA ALA A 109 22.68 31.09 9.01
C ALA A 109 22.01 32.42 8.59
N MET A 110 21.22 33.07 9.46
CA MET A 110 20.70 34.42 9.22
C MET A 110 21.79 35.51 9.23
N GLY A 111 23.02 35.18 9.64
CA GLY A 111 24.20 36.05 9.57
C GLY A 111 25.39 35.42 8.83
N ASP A 112 25.21 34.34 8.06
CA ASP A 112 26.31 33.67 7.37
C ASP A 112 26.81 34.48 6.17
N ILE A 113 27.83 35.30 6.41
CA ILE A 113 28.66 35.90 5.36
C ILE A 113 29.28 34.75 4.56
N ASP A 114 28.97 34.63 3.28
CA ASP A 114 29.44 33.51 2.46
C ASP A 114 30.97 33.55 2.28
N ARG A 115 31.68 32.67 3.00
CA ARG A 115 33.14 32.53 2.94
C ARG A 115 33.61 31.48 1.92
N ARG A 116 32.77 31.08 0.96
CA ARG A 116 33.15 30.18 -0.16
C ARG A 116 34.15 30.86 -1.10
N ARG A 117 35.41 30.94 -0.66
CA ARG A 117 36.54 31.43 -1.47
C ARG A 117 37.01 30.39 -2.50
N ASN A 118 36.11 29.98 -3.40
CA ASN A 118 36.43 29.37 -4.68
C ASN A 118 35.18 29.35 -5.58
N GLY A 119 35.37 29.60 -6.87
CA GLY A 119 34.30 29.58 -7.88
C GLY A 119 33.74 28.17 -8.13
N ASP A 120 32.69 28.08 -8.96
CA ASP A 120 32.12 26.79 -9.34
C ASP A 120 33.17 25.94 -10.08
N ARG A 121 33.25 24.65 -9.73
CA ARG A 121 34.10 23.67 -10.40
C ARG A 121 33.45 23.12 -11.67
N ARG A 122 32.15 23.40 -11.86
CA ARG A 122 31.50 23.30 -13.16
C ARG A 122 31.96 24.48 -14.02
N GLY A 123 33.14 24.35 -14.61
CA GLY A 123 33.48 25.17 -15.78
C GLY A 123 32.33 25.05 -16.78
N VAL A 124 31.93 26.17 -17.39
CA VAL A 124 30.92 26.16 -18.44
C VAL A 124 31.40 25.22 -19.54
N ALA A 125 30.59 24.22 -19.87
CA ALA A 125 30.82 23.41 -21.06
C ALA A 125 30.54 24.30 -22.27
N GLU A 126 31.60 24.89 -22.81
CA GLU A 126 31.53 25.70 -24.02
C GLU A 126 31.25 24.76 -25.21
N PHE A 127 29.98 24.70 -25.60
CA PHE A 127 29.53 23.93 -26.76
C PHE A 127 29.92 24.69 -28.03
N ALA A 128 31.01 24.25 -28.66
CA ALA A 128 31.44 24.65 -30.00
C ALA A 128 30.68 23.88 -31.10
#